data_AF-A0AAD1ZCI1-F1
#
_entry.id   AF-A0AAD1ZCI1-F1
#
_cell.length_a   1.000
_cell.length_b   1.000
_cell.length_c   1.000
_cell.angle_alpha   90.00
_cell.angle_beta   90.00
_cell.angle_gamma   90.00
#
_symmetry.space_group_name_H-M   'P 1'
#
loop_
_entity.id
_entity.type
_entity.pdbx_description
1 polymer ?
#
loop_
_entity_poly.entity_id
_entity_poly.type
_entity_poly.pdbx_seq_one_letter_code
_entity_poly.pdbx_strand_id
1 'polypeptide(L)'
;MKNGVRNSLLVAPMPTASTSQILGNNECFEPYASNIYSRRVLSSEFVVVNKHLLHDLTEMGLWSPALKNKIIYEDGSVQKILEIPEELKVIYKTVWEIKQRVLVDMAVDRRCFIDQSQSLNIHMDQPNFGKLTSLHFHAWSRVSNAGVD
;
A
#
# COMPACT_ATOMS: atom_id res chain seq x y z
N MET A 1 -27.61 10.23 25.14
CA MET A 1 -26.32 10.97 25.19
C MET A 1 -26.33 11.87 26.42
N LYS A 2 -25.50 11.63 27.44
CA LYS A 2 -25.51 12.43 28.69
C LYS A 2 -24.77 13.76 28.56
N ASN A 3 -23.66 13.79 27.81
CA ASN A 3 -22.78 14.97 27.74
C ASN A 3 -22.52 15.46 26.30
N GLY A 4 -23.17 14.86 25.29
CA GLY A 4 -22.95 15.18 23.88
C GLY A 4 -21.53 14.87 23.38
N VAL A 5 -21.15 15.45 22.24
CA VAL A 5 -19.80 15.41 21.66
C VAL A 5 -19.29 16.83 21.42
N ARG A 6 -17.97 17.04 21.52
CA ARG A 6 -17.35 18.38 21.37
C ARG A 6 -17.08 18.75 19.91
N ASN A 7 -16.74 17.77 19.09
CA ASN A 7 -16.35 17.94 17.69
C ASN A 7 -17.45 17.38 16.78
N SER A 8 -17.69 18.04 15.65
CA SER A 8 -18.65 17.57 14.65
C SER A 8 -18.12 16.40 13.82
N LEU A 9 -16.81 16.38 13.57
CA LEU A 9 -16.08 15.38 12.77
C LEU A 9 -14.72 15.12 13.41
N LEU A 10 -14.17 13.91 13.24
CA LEU A 10 -13.02 13.37 13.97
C LEU A 10 -12.03 12.59 13.09
N VAL A 11 -12.50 11.83 12.09
CA VAL A 11 -11.70 10.83 11.37
C VAL A 11 -11.59 11.17 9.90
N ALA A 12 -10.37 11.49 9.46
CA ALA A 12 -10.02 11.75 8.06
C ALA A 12 -8.62 11.22 7.74
N PRO A 13 -8.49 9.98 7.25
CA PRO A 13 -7.20 9.42 6.87
C PRO A 13 -6.54 10.22 5.73
N MET A 14 -5.47 10.94 6.07
CA MET A 14 -4.73 11.82 5.17
C MET A 14 -3.44 11.15 4.63
N PRO A 15 -2.81 11.71 3.59
CA PRO A 15 -1.47 11.30 3.19
C PRO A 15 -0.47 11.57 4.32
N THR A 16 0.38 10.59 4.64
CA THR A 16 1.34 10.67 5.76
C THR A 16 2.78 10.59 5.30
N ALA A 17 3.08 10.98 4.05
CA ALA A 17 4.40 10.85 3.43
C ALA A 17 5.56 11.22 4.37
N SER A 18 5.60 12.47 4.87
CA SER A 18 6.71 12.92 5.71
C SER A 18 6.72 12.29 7.10
N THR A 19 5.57 12.15 7.76
CA THR A 19 5.49 11.63 9.13
C THR A 19 5.76 10.12 9.18
N SER A 20 5.24 9.37 8.22
CA SER A 20 5.52 7.93 8.06
C SER A 20 6.98 7.69 7.70
N GLN A 21 7.61 8.55 6.90
CA GLN A 21 9.05 8.49 6.66
C GLN A 21 9.88 8.75 7.92
N ILE A 22 9.48 9.70 8.77
CA ILE A 22 10.15 9.97 10.05
C ILE A 22 10.04 8.76 10.99
N LEU A 23 8.87 8.13 11.04
CA LEU A 23 8.59 6.96 11.88
C LEU A 23 9.04 5.62 11.28
N GLY A 24 9.51 5.62 10.03
CA GLY A 24 9.90 4.40 9.31
C GLY A 24 8.74 3.45 9.02
N ASN A 25 7.54 3.98 8.79
CA ASN A 25 6.32 3.26 8.43
C ASN A 25 6.00 3.44 6.94
N ASN A 26 5.12 2.58 6.42
CA ASN A 26 4.53 2.80 5.09
C ASN A 26 3.52 3.96 5.15
N GLU A 27 3.23 4.55 3.98
CA GLU A 27 2.29 5.65 3.88
C GLU A 27 0.85 5.20 4.17
N CYS A 28 0.29 5.74 5.24
CA CYS A 28 -1.12 5.62 5.61
C CYS A 28 -1.63 4.17 5.53
N PHE A 29 -2.74 3.94 4.81
CA PHE A 29 -3.32 2.62 4.57
C PHE A 29 -2.95 2.06 3.19
N GLU A 30 -1.92 2.59 2.54
CA GLU A 30 -1.51 2.15 1.22
C GLU A 30 -0.71 0.84 1.31
N PRO A 31 -0.77 -0.03 0.28
CA PRO A 31 0.19 -1.11 0.13
C PRO A 31 1.60 -0.56 -0.15
N TYR A 32 2.63 -1.39 0.04
CA TYR A 32 3.98 -1.01 -0.34
C TYR A 32 4.07 -0.83 -1.86
N ALA A 33 4.50 0.36 -2.30
CA ALA A 33 4.73 0.61 -3.72
C ALA A 33 5.88 -0.23 -4.29
N SER A 34 6.89 -0.49 -3.46
CA SER A 34 8.04 -1.34 -3.77
C SER A 34 8.61 -1.92 -2.49
N ASN A 35 9.16 -3.14 -2.54
CA ASN A 35 9.92 -3.70 -1.41
C ASN A 35 11.36 -3.15 -1.34
N ILE A 36 11.79 -2.36 -2.32
CA ILE A 36 13.09 -1.70 -2.30
C ILE A 36 13.00 -0.28 -2.89
N TYR A 37 13.41 0.71 -2.13
CA TYR A 37 13.32 2.10 -2.54
C TYR A 37 14.63 2.84 -2.33
N SER A 38 14.95 3.73 -3.26
CA SER A 38 16.12 4.59 -3.16
C SER A 38 15.80 5.81 -2.31
N ARG A 39 16.61 6.05 -1.28
CA ARG A 39 16.52 7.24 -0.42
C ARG A 39 17.72 8.14 -0.69
N ARG A 40 17.44 9.34 -1.20
CA ARG A 40 18.45 10.38 -1.38
C ARG A 40 18.58 11.22 -0.10
N VAL A 41 19.80 11.36 0.38
CA VAL A 41 20.21 12.26 1.46
C VAL A 41 21.17 13.29 0.84
N LEU A 42 21.34 14.45 1.47
CA LEU A 42 22.20 15.54 0.99
C LEU A 42 23.62 15.11 0.59
N SER A 43 24.12 14.00 1.15
CA SER A 43 25.49 13.50 0.92
C SER A 43 25.57 12.21 0.10
N SER A 44 24.48 11.48 -0.12
CA SER A 44 24.50 10.15 -0.74
C SER A 44 23.11 9.56 -1.03
N GLU A 45 23.07 8.59 -1.92
CA GLU A 45 21.88 7.79 -2.24
C GLU A 45 22.03 6.39 -1.61
N PHE A 46 21.05 5.97 -0.81
CA PHE A 46 21.05 4.67 -0.15
C PHE A 46 19.81 3.87 -0.54
N VAL A 47 20.03 2.61 -0.88
CA VAL A 47 18.95 1.66 -1.16
C VAL A 47 18.42 1.09 0.14
N VAL A 48 17.15 1.35 0.44
CA VAL A 48 16.44 0.87 1.63
C VAL A 48 15.51 -0.27 1.20
N VAL A 49 15.62 -1.40 1.91
CA VAL A 49 14.75 -2.57 1.71
C VAL A 49 13.61 -2.50 2.72
N ASN A 50 12.43 -3.01 2.36
CA ASN A 50 11.34 -3.21 3.31
C ASN A 50 11.85 -3.99 4.52
N LYS A 51 11.81 -3.34 5.70
CA LYS A 51 12.35 -3.89 6.95
C LYS A 51 11.74 -5.24 7.32
N HIS A 52 10.47 -5.47 6.97
CA HIS A 52 9.77 -6.71 7.24
C HIS A 52 10.26 -7.84 6.32
N LEU A 53 10.34 -7.59 5.01
CA LEU A 53 10.89 -8.56 4.06
C LEU A 53 12.33 -8.92 4.39
N LEU A 54 13.15 -7.92 4.73
CA LEU A 54 14.55 -8.14 5.12
C LEU A 54 14.65 -9.04 6.35
N HIS A 55 13.81 -8.82 7.35
CA HIS A 55 13.77 -9.63 8.56
C HIS A 55 13.41 -11.08 8.24
N ASP A 56 12.30 -11.33 7.55
CA ASP A 56 11.84 -12.68 7.22
C ASP A 56 12.86 -13.44 6.36
N LEU A 57 13.45 -12.79 5.35
CA LEU A 57 14.48 -13.40 4.50
C LEU A 57 15.77 -13.71 5.29
N THR A 58 16.10 -12.89 6.29
CA THR A 58 17.26 -13.12 7.15
C THR A 58 17.01 -14.28 8.12
N GLU A 59 15.83 -14.36 8.72
CA GLU A 59 15.44 -15.46 9.60
C GLU A 59 15.42 -16.81 8.87
N MET A 60 15.00 -16.81 7.60
CA MET A 60 15.04 -18.00 6.73
C MET A 60 16.45 -18.32 6.18
N GLY A 61 17.46 -17.50 6.44
CA GLY A 61 18.81 -17.67 5.89
C GLY A 61 18.90 -17.48 4.37
N LEU A 62 17.89 -16.86 3.74
CA LEU A 62 17.83 -16.60 2.30
C LEU A 62 18.47 -15.26 1.91
N TRP A 63 18.58 -14.32 2.86
CA TRP A 63 19.10 -12.99 2.59
C TRP A 63 20.56 -13.03 2.14
N SER A 64 20.81 -12.51 0.94
CA SER A 64 22.15 -12.39 0.38
C SER A 64 22.27 -11.14 -0.50
N PRO A 65 23.49 -10.62 -0.73
CA PRO A 65 23.71 -9.53 -1.69
C PRO A 65 23.22 -9.87 -3.11
N ALA A 66 23.32 -11.14 -3.50
CA ALA A 66 22.80 -11.61 -4.79
C ALA A 66 21.26 -11.52 -4.85
N LEU A 67 20.57 -11.94 -3.78
CA LEU A 67 19.12 -11.83 -3.68
C LEU A 67 18.66 -10.37 -3.70
N LYS A 68 19.36 -9.49 -2.96
CA LYS A 68 19.10 -8.04 -3.01
C LYS A 68 19.15 -7.50 -4.44
N ASN A 69 20.17 -7.87 -5.20
CA ASN A 69 20.32 -7.42 -6.59
C ASN A 69 19.21 -7.97 -7.51
N LYS A 70 18.70 -9.17 -7.26
CA LYS A 70 17.53 -9.71 -7.98
C LYS A 70 16.26 -8.91 -7.68
N ILE A 71 16.04 -8.54 -6.41
CA ILE A 71 14.90 -7.69 -6.02
C ILE A 71 15.00 -6.32 -6.70
N ILE A 72 16.21 -5.74 -6.80
CA ILE A 72 16.44 -4.49 -7.55
C ILE A 72 16.11 -4.68 -9.03
N TYR A 73 16.58 -5.78 -9.63
CA TYR A 73 16.34 -6.09 -11.05
C TYR A 73 14.85 -6.26 -11.38
N GLU A 74 14.06 -6.76 -10.42
CA GLU A 74 12.60 -6.92 -10.54
C GLU A 74 11.83 -5.69 -10.01
N ASP A 75 12.47 -4.51 -9.96
CA ASP A 75 11.86 -3.24 -9.54
C ASP A 75 11.18 -3.29 -8.15
N GLY A 76 11.72 -4.12 -7.24
CA GLY A 76 11.19 -4.31 -5.90
C GLY A 76 10.08 -5.35 -5.78
N SER A 77 9.73 -6.03 -6.87
CA SER A 77 8.87 -7.21 -6.82
C SER A 77 9.64 -8.44 -6.35
N VAL A 78 8.97 -9.30 -5.58
CA VAL A 78 9.49 -10.62 -5.18
C VAL A 78 8.86 -11.78 -5.96
N GLN A 79 7.88 -11.51 -6.83
CA GLN A 79 7.03 -12.54 -7.42
C GLN A 79 7.83 -13.49 -8.34
N LYS A 80 8.76 -12.93 -9.13
CA LYS A 80 9.56 -13.70 -10.11
C LYS A 80 10.80 -14.37 -9.53
N ILE A 81 11.07 -14.18 -8.24
CA ILE A 81 12.27 -14.71 -7.59
C ILE A 81 11.98 -16.12 -7.07
N LEU A 82 12.62 -17.14 -7.65
CA LEU A 82 12.37 -18.54 -7.31
C LEU A 82 12.85 -18.93 -5.90
N GLU A 83 13.86 -18.24 -5.38
CA GLU A 83 14.40 -18.49 -4.03
C GLU A 83 13.42 -18.11 -2.90
N ILE A 84 12.44 -17.24 -3.19
CA ILE A 84 11.49 -16.76 -2.18
C ILE A 84 10.28 -17.69 -2.14
N PRO A 85 9.89 -18.23 -0.97
CA PRO A 85 8.71 -19.06 -0.81
C PRO A 85 7.42 -18.35 -1.25
N GLU A 86 6.47 -19.12 -1.78
CA GLU A 86 5.19 -18.58 -2.28
C GLU A 86 4.39 -17.87 -1.18
N GLU A 87 4.47 -18.35 0.05
CA GLU A 87 3.82 -17.72 1.20
C GLU A 87 4.31 -16.29 1.43
N LEU A 88 5.63 -16.04 1.33
CA LEU A 88 6.18 -14.68 1.42
C LEU A 88 5.82 -13.84 0.21
N LYS A 89 5.76 -14.43 -0.99
CA LYS A 89 5.33 -13.70 -2.19
C LYS A 89 3.91 -13.18 -2.07
N VAL A 90 3.01 -13.92 -1.41
CA VAL A 90 1.63 -13.48 -1.16
C VAL A 90 1.60 -12.28 -0.21
N ILE A 91 2.44 -12.26 0.82
CA ILE A 91 2.53 -11.19 1.82
C ILE A 91 3.16 -9.92 1.24
N TYR A 92 4.26 -10.08 0.49
CA TYR A 92 5.09 -8.97 -0.01
C TYR A 92 4.69 -8.51 -1.42
N LYS A 93 3.40 -8.62 -1.75
CA LYS A 93 2.88 -8.05 -2.99
C LYS A 93 3.00 -6.54 -2.99
N THR A 94 3.50 -6.01 -4.10
CA THR A 94 3.54 -4.57 -4.32
C THR A 94 2.16 -4.05 -4.73
N VAL A 95 1.95 -2.73 -4.64
CA VAL A 95 0.68 -2.10 -5.04
C VAL A 95 0.30 -2.38 -6.51
N TRP A 96 1.30 -2.60 -7.37
CA TRP A 96 1.15 -2.93 -8.79
C TRP A 96 0.63 -4.35 -9.02
N GLU A 97 0.85 -5.24 -8.06
CA GLU A 97 0.44 -6.65 -8.09
C GLU A 97 -0.93 -6.87 -7.45
N ILE A 98 -1.42 -5.89 -6.68
CA ILE A 98 -2.70 -5.94 -6.01
C ILE A 98 -3.80 -5.41 -6.94
N LYS A 99 -4.89 -6.18 -7.05
CA LYS A 99 -6.08 -5.76 -7.80
C LYS A 99 -6.67 -4.51 -7.15
N GLN A 100 -6.69 -3.39 -7.87
CA GLN A 100 -7.21 -2.11 -7.37
C GLN A 100 -8.67 -2.18 -6.91
N ARG A 101 -9.48 -3.07 -7.49
CA ARG A 101 -10.86 -3.33 -7.03
C ARG A 101 -10.92 -3.75 -5.57
N VAL A 102 -9.96 -4.58 -5.11
CA VAL A 102 -9.87 -5.01 -3.71
C VAL A 102 -9.52 -3.84 -2.80
N LEU A 103 -8.62 -2.96 -3.23
CA LEU A 103 -8.29 -1.75 -2.45
C LEU A 103 -9.49 -0.81 -2.33
N VAL A 104 -10.27 -0.65 -3.40
CA VAL A 104 -11.54 0.10 -3.37
C VAL A 104 -12.53 -0.56 -2.42
N ASP A 105 -12.70 -1.88 -2.47
CA ASP A 105 -13.62 -2.58 -1.56
C ASP A 105 -13.20 -2.39 -0.10
N MET A 106 -11.92 -2.55 0.24
CA MET A 106 -11.39 -2.28 1.58
C MET A 106 -11.52 -0.80 2.01
N ALA A 107 -11.50 0.13 1.05
CA ALA A 107 -11.72 1.55 1.30
C ALA A 107 -13.20 1.84 1.59
N VAL A 108 -14.12 1.16 0.91
CA VAL A 108 -15.56 1.23 1.21
C VAL A 108 -15.87 0.57 2.55
N ASP A 109 -15.28 -0.59 2.85
CA ASP A 109 -15.54 -1.32 4.10
C ASP A 109 -15.16 -0.50 5.33
N ARG A 110 -14.06 0.27 5.30
CA ARG A 110 -13.66 1.14 6.42
C ARG A 110 -14.43 2.45 6.50
N ARG A 111 -15.19 2.82 5.45
CA ARG A 111 -15.90 4.11 5.36
C ARG A 111 -16.92 4.27 6.47
N CYS A 112 -17.58 3.21 6.92
CA CYS A 112 -18.59 3.28 7.98
C CYS A 112 -18.02 3.77 9.34
N PHE A 113 -16.70 3.82 9.49
CA PHE A 113 -16.01 4.34 10.67
C PHE A 113 -15.27 5.67 10.41
N ILE A 114 -15.47 6.28 9.24
CA ILE A 114 -14.85 7.54 8.82
C ILE A 114 -15.97 8.57 8.64
N ASP A 115 -15.92 9.66 9.40
CA ASP A 115 -16.94 10.71 9.35
C ASP A 115 -16.68 11.78 8.28
N GLN A 116 -15.47 11.79 7.70
CA GLN A 116 -15.11 12.63 6.55
C GLN A 116 -14.88 11.78 5.29
N SER A 117 -13.64 11.73 4.82
CA SER A 117 -13.19 11.00 3.64
C SER A 117 -11.77 10.51 3.87
N GLN A 118 -11.21 9.85 2.86
CA GLN A 118 -9.87 9.29 2.86
C GLN A 118 -9.15 9.60 1.55
N SER A 119 -7.84 9.79 1.61
CA SER A 119 -6.99 9.96 0.42
C SER A 119 -6.56 8.60 -0.13
N LEU A 120 -7.33 8.05 -1.07
CA LEU A 120 -7.02 6.77 -1.71
C LEU A 120 -6.33 6.99 -3.06
N ASN A 121 -5.08 6.57 -3.18
CA ASN A 121 -4.37 6.52 -4.46
C ASN A 121 -4.72 5.25 -5.25
N ILE A 122 -4.84 5.40 -6.58
CA ILE A 122 -5.07 4.29 -7.51
C ILE A 122 -3.81 4.06 -8.34
N HIS A 123 -3.33 2.82 -8.32
CA HIS A 123 -2.12 2.41 -9.04
C HIS A 123 -2.48 1.45 -10.16
N MET A 124 -2.17 1.81 -11.41
CA MET A 124 -2.48 0.99 -12.57
C MET A 124 -1.30 1.03 -13.54
N ASP A 125 -0.65 -0.12 -13.74
CA ASP A 125 0.52 -0.27 -14.60
C ASP A 125 0.20 0.07 -16.07
N GLN A 126 -0.86 -0.54 -16.62
CA GLN A 126 -1.32 -0.29 -17.99
C GLN A 126 -2.73 0.33 -17.99
N PRO A 127 -2.84 1.66 -17.82
CA PRO A 127 -4.13 2.35 -17.80
C PRO A 127 -4.76 2.36 -19.20
N ASN A 128 -6.06 2.10 -19.24
CA ASN A 128 -6.86 2.32 -20.43
C ASN A 128 -8.24 2.85 -20.03
N PHE A 129 -8.95 3.46 -20.98
CA PHE A 129 -10.22 4.12 -20.71
C PHE A 129 -11.24 3.16 -20.09
N GLY A 130 -11.32 1.91 -20.58
CA GLY A 130 -12.24 0.90 -20.05
C GLY A 130 -11.96 0.51 -18.60
N LYS A 131 -10.69 0.29 -18.25
CA LYS A 131 -10.25 -0.06 -16.88
C LYS A 131 -10.49 1.08 -15.91
N LEU A 132 -10.13 2.31 -16.28
CA LEU A 132 -10.35 3.49 -15.45
C LEU A 132 -11.85 3.75 -15.23
N THR A 133 -12.63 3.72 -16.31
CA THR A 133 -14.09 3.90 -16.24
C THR A 133 -14.72 2.82 -15.37
N SER A 134 -14.38 1.55 -15.59
CA SER A 134 -14.89 0.43 -14.79
C SER A 134 -14.55 0.58 -13.31
N LEU A 135 -13.34 1.01 -12.96
CA LEU A 135 -12.93 1.20 -11.58
C LEU A 135 -13.66 2.38 -10.91
N HIS A 136 -13.82 3.50 -11.61
CA HIS A 136 -14.59 4.65 -11.10
C HIS A 136 -16.06 4.29 -10.86
N PHE A 137 -16.71 3.61 -11.82
CA PHE A 137 -18.09 3.15 -11.66
C PHE A 137 -18.22 2.09 -10.55
N HIS A 138 -17.24 1.20 -10.40
CA HIS A 138 -17.21 0.24 -9.28
C HIS A 138 -17.14 0.97 -7.94
N ALA A 139 -16.22 1.93 -7.78
CA ALA A 139 -16.10 2.72 -6.55
C ALA A 139 -17.39 3.48 -6.23
N TRP A 140 -17.99 4.14 -7.22
CA TRP A 140 -19.24 4.88 -7.06
C TRP A 140 -20.42 3.97 -6.69
N SER A 141 -20.56 2.82 -7.36
CA SER A 141 -21.63 1.86 -7.08
C SER A 141 -21.48 1.25 -5.68
N ARG A 142 -20.27 0.86 -5.28
CA ARG A 142 -20.02 0.30 -3.94
C ARG A 142 -20.32 1.32 -2.84
N VAL A 143 -19.94 2.57 -3.03
CA VAL A 143 -20.28 3.67 -2.13
C VAL A 143 -21.80 3.87 -2.04
N SER A 144 -22.49 3.91 -3.17
CA SER A 144 -23.94 4.13 -3.22
C SER A 144 -24.71 2.97 -2.57
N ASN A 145 -24.26 1.74 -2.79
CA ASN A 145 -24.86 0.55 -2.20
C ASN A 145 -24.52 0.36 -0.71
N ALA A 146 -23.43 0.98 -0.24
CA ALA A 146 -23.04 0.98 1.17
C ALA A 146 -23.78 2.05 2.01
N GLY A 147 -24.72 2.80 1.41
CA GLY A 147 -25.45 3.88 2.09
C GLY A 147 -26.65 4.42 1.31
N VAL A 148 -27.68 3.59 1.14
CA VAL A 148 -29.09 4.03 1.17
C VAL A 148 -29.69 3.39 2.42
N ASP A 149 -29.66 4.14 3.52
CA ASP A 149 -30.58 4.07 4.67
C ASP A 149 -30.62 5.47 5.29
#